data_AF-A0A9D1NLP3-F1
#
_entry.id   AF-A0A9D1NLP3-F1
#
_cell.length_a   1.000
_cell.length_b   1.000
_cell.length_c   1.000
_cell.angle_alpha   90.00
_cell.angle_beta   90.00
_cell.angle_gamma   90.00
#
_symmetry.space_group_name_H-M   'P 1'
#
loop_
_entity.id
_entity.type
_entity.pdbx_description
1 polymer ?
#
loop_
_entity_poly.entity_id
_entity_poly.type
_entity_poly.pdbx_seq_one_letter_code
_entity_poly.pdbx_strand_id
1 'polypeptide(L)'
;MRGLLAFAVALAALAAPCARAAVNQAAIDRFNRLPGPMQSADGALYVSCQSPERADLRWPVLRFAEGVRQNLSEAVLPLGDDDAPLLIVLGTETNRVESVTRRSVGAADGFSQLAIHVPNPDTVDLELLRERIAEALLRERARALGGAYASLRWPAWFIRAAVDASRGNVWRAEAYEKAHALLAKGALPPIDAFFAPDADPPREAAAFFAQWVLERNAAPAKREALLTAPWTRPAILGAAKDEAWPDWLRAMEDTVFVPGTLTRSQFERWSALLVEPKDAQEALRLCDALTRQAVGRPRLFRDLTALYLQAYGAFATGDEAAYRARRAEADSSRDLLAHVLSL
;
A
#
# COMPACT_ATOMS: atom_id res chain seq x y z
N MET A 1 -42.03 -62.64 28.07
CA MET A 1 -40.75 -62.06 28.52
C MET A 1 -39.66 -62.37 27.49
N ARG A 2 -39.60 -61.53 26.45
CA ARG A 2 -38.49 -61.44 25.51
C ARG A 2 -37.72 -60.20 25.94
N GLY A 3 -36.49 -60.36 26.41
CA GLY A 3 -35.75 -59.23 26.96
C GLY A 3 -34.29 -59.57 27.21
N LEU A 4 -33.43 -58.78 26.59
CA LEU A 4 -32.08 -58.46 27.05
C LEU A 4 -31.07 -59.61 27.11
N LEU A 5 -30.54 -60.03 25.96
CA LEU A 5 -29.23 -60.68 25.86
C LEU A 5 -28.72 -60.65 24.40
N ALA A 6 -28.57 -59.44 23.85
CA ALA A 6 -27.94 -59.23 22.54
C ALA A 6 -27.31 -57.82 22.41
N PHE A 7 -26.73 -57.27 23.49
CA PHE A 7 -26.12 -55.93 23.46
C PHE A 7 -24.72 -55.87 24.12
N ALA A 8 -24.12 -57.02 24.44
CA ALA A 8 -22.89 -57.09 25.25
C ALA A 8 -21.63 -57.58 24.50
N VAL A 9 -21.65 -57.72 23.16
CA VAL A 9 -20.49 -58.22 22.39
C VAL A 9 -19.92 -57.19 21.39
N ALA A 10 -20.52 -56.00 21.26
CA ALA A 10 -19.99 -54.92 20.41
C ALA A 10 -19.38 -53.74 21.19
N LEU A 11 -19.02 -53.93 22.46
CA LEU A 11 -18.49 -52.90 23.35
C LEU A 11 -17.14 -53.27 24.00
N ALA A 12 -16.45 -54.26 23.44
CA ALA A 12 -15.14 -54.73 23.92
C ALA A 12 -14.01 -54.65 22.86
N ALA A 13 -14.25 -53.98 21.71
CA ALA A 13 -13.24 -53.71 20.68
C ALA A 13 -12.90 -52.22 20.50
N LEU A 14 -13.38 -51.34 21.40
CA LEU A 14 -13.08 -49.89 21.40
C LEU A 14 -12.19 -49.45 22.57
N ALA A 15 -11.62 -50.39 23.32
CA ALA A 15 -10.61 -50.13 24.34
C ALA A 15 -9.19 -50.27 23.80
N ALA A 16 -8.95 -49.87 22.55
CA ALA A 16 -7.63 -49.34 22.23
C ALA A 16 -7.50 -48.07 23.07
N PRO A 17 -6.49 -47.92 23.94
CA PRO A 17 -6.25 -46.64 24.56
C PRO A 17 -5.93 -45.69 23.40
N CYS A 18 -6.92 -44.89 22.99
CA CYS A 18 -6.64 -43.63 22.33
C CYS A 18 -5.61 -42.99 23.24
N ALA A 19 -4.35 -42.93 22.79
CA ALA A 19 -3.28 -42.28 23.50
C ALA A 19 -3.82 -40.90 23.82
N ARG A 20 -4.27 -40.71 25.07
CA ARG A 20 -4.60 -39.42 25.62
C ARG A 20 -3.25 -38.74 25.59
N ALA A 21 -2.99 -38.00 24.51
CA ALA A 21 -1.72 -37.35 24.27
C ALA A 21 -1.39 -36.66 25.59
N ALA A 22 -0.33 -37.12 26.25
CA ALA A 22 0.04 -36.61 27.55
C ALA A 22 0.16 -35.10 27.36
N VAL A 23 -0.77 -34.37 27.95
CA VAL A 23 -0.80 -32.92 27.85
C VAL A 23 0.56 -32.47 28.38
N ASN A 24 1.36 -31.84 27.52
CA ASN A 24 2.71 -31.44 27.88
C ASN A 24 2.61 -30.31 28.91
N GLN A 25 2.51 -30.67 30.18
CA GLN A 25 2.29 -29.74 31.28
C GLN A 25 3.40 -28.69 31.33
N ALA A 26 4.64 -29.09 31.01
CA ALA A 26 5.76 -28.15 30.93
C ALA A 26 5.59 -27.11 29.79
N ALA A 27 4.98 -27.50 28.66
CA ALA A 27 4.63 -26.56 27.59
C ALA A 27 3.47 -25.63 28.00
N ILE A 28 2.47 -26.15 28.71
CA ILE A 28 1.36 -25.35 29.25
C ILE A 28 1.85 -24.36 30.30
N ASP A 29 2.69 -24.80 31.24
CA ASP A 29 3.25 -23.93 32.28
C ASP A 29 4.15 -22.86 31.66
N ARG A 30 4.88 -23.18 30.59
CA ARG A 30 5.64 -22.20 29.81
C ARG A 30 4.72 -21.20 29.14
N PHE A 31 3.64 -21.66 28.51
CA PHE A 31 2.63 -20.80 27.88
C PHE A 31 1.96 -19.86 28.89
N ASN A 32 1.58 -20.35 30.07
CA ASN A 32 0.93 -19.57 31.12
C ASN A 32 1.84 -18.50 31.75
N ARG A 33 3.16 -18.63 31.62
CA ARG A 33 4.15 -17.62 32.07
C ARG A 33 4.40 -16.53 31.02
N LEU A 34 3.89 -16.70 29.79
CA LEU A 34 4.05 -15.69 28.77
C LEU A 34 3.10 -14.52 29.02
N PRO A 35 3.56 -13.29 28.82
CA PRO A 35 2.68 -12.13 28.79
C PRO A 35 1.54 -12.31 27.78
N GLY A 36 0.30 -12.08 28.21
CA GLY A 36 -0.88 -12.23 27.34
C GLY A 36 -0.85 -11.26 26.15
N PRO A 37 -1.34 -11.65 24.95
CA PRO A 37 -1.13 -10.90 23.71
C PRO A 37 -1.65 -9.45 23.78
N MET A 38 -1.04 -8.56 23.00
CA MET A 38 -1.58 -7.22 22.74
C MET A 38 -2.46 -7.26 21.50
N GLN A 39 -3.52 -6.46 21.48
CA GLN A 39 -4.54 -6.46 20.44
C GLN A 39 -4.83 -5.03 19.98
N SER A 40 -5.10 -4.83 18.69
CA SER A 40 -5.61 -3.55 18.17
C SER A 40 -6.99 -3.22 18.73
N ALA A 41 -7.39 -1.95 18.72
CA ALA A 41 -8.67 -1.52 19.28
C ALA A 41 -9.89 -2.21 18.64
N ASP A 42 -9.80 -2.55 17.36
CA ASP A 42 -10.83 -3.25 16.57
C ASP A 42 -10.63 -4.77 16.51
N GLY A 43 -9.61 -5.29 17.18
CA GLY A 43 -9.31 -6.72 17.21
C GLY A 43 -8.75 -7.33 15.94
N ALA A 44 -8.53 -6.57 14.87
CA ALA A 44 -7.99 -7.09 13.62
C ALA A 44 -6.53 -7.59 13.71
N LEU A 45 -5.75 -7.17 14.73
CA LEU A 45 -4.34 -7.51 14.91
C LEU A 45 -4.08 -8.04 16.32
N TYR A 46 -3.29 -9.10 16.43
CA TYR A 46 -2.75 -9.62 17.70
C TYR A 46 -1.23 -9.74 17.63
N VAL A 47 -0.54 -9.26 18.66
CA VAL A 47 0.90 -9.43 18.84
C VAL A 47 1.18 -10.22 20.11
N SER A 48 1.75 -11.40 19.93
CA SER A 48 2.18 -12.31 21.00
C SER A 48 3.69 -12.42 21.02
N CYS A 49 4.24 -12.98 22.09
CA CYS A 49 5.69 -13.21 22.24
C CYS A 49 5.96 -14.61 22.79
N GLN A 50 7.07 -15.21 22.38
CA GLN A 50 7.52 -16.53 22.83
C GLN A 50 8.44 -16.47 24.06
N SER A 51 8.87 -15.27 24.48
CA SER A 51 9.63 -15.05 25.71
C SER A 51 9.19 -13.77 26.44
N PRO A 52 9.23 -13.75 27.79
CA PRO A 52 8.90 -12.56 28.58
C PRO A 52 9.80 -11.35 28.28
N GLU A 53 11.06 -11.57 27.89
CA GLU A 53 12.02 -10.51 27.54
C GLU A 53 11.57 -9.68 26.31
N ARG A 54 10.67 -10.22 25.49
CA ARG A 54 10.10 -9.54 24.31
C ARG A 54 8.75 -8.89 24.59
N ALA A 55 8.29 -8.89 25.85
CA ALA A 55 6.98 -8.35 26.22
C ALA A 55 6.80 -6.89 25.80
N ASP A 56 7.82 -6.07 25.99
CA ASP A 56 7.74 -4.62 25.78
C ASP A 56 7.72 -4.25 24.29
N LEU A 57 8.26 -5.11 23.43
CA LEU A 57 8.32 -4.88 21.97
C LEU A 57 6.98 -5.15 21.27
N ARG A 58 6.02 -5.79 21.95
CA ARG A 58 4.70 -6.06 21.38
C ARG A 58 3.94 -4.77 21.05
N TRP A 59 4.08 -3.73 21.86
CA TRP A 59 3.39 -2.46 21.63
C TRP A 59 3.95 -1.72 20.40
N PRO A 60 5.28 -1.48 20.27
CA PRO A 60 5.86 -0.93 19.05
C PRO A 60 5.50 -1.72 17.78
N VAL A 61 5.53 -3.06 17.84
CA VAL A 61 5.19 -3.91 16.69
C VAL A 61 3.70 -3.80 16.34
N LEU A 62 2.81 -3.75 17.34
CA LEU A 62 1.38 -3.51 17.12
C LEU A 62 1.16 -2.16 16.43
N ARG A 63 1.78 -1.08 16.92
CA ARG A 63 1.67 0.26 16.31
C ARG A 63 2.21 0.29 14.88
N PHE A 64 3.31 -0.42 14.62
CA PHE A 64 3.84 -0.56 13.27
C PHE A 64 2.85 -1.27 12.35
N ALA A 65 2.32 -2.43 12.77
CA ALA A 65 1.36 -3.20 11.99
C ALA A 65 0.04 -2.43 11.77
N GLU A 66 -0.44 -1.68 12.77
CA GLU A 66 -1.57 -0.76 12.65
C GLU A 66 -1.31 0.32 11.58
N GLY A 67 -0.12 0.94 11.59
CA GLY A 67 0.26 1.92 10.58
C GLY A 67 0.30 1.34 9.16
N VAL A 68 0.82 0.12 8.99
CA VAL A 68 0.79 -0.59 7.70
C VAL A 68 -0.65 -0.85 7.25
N ARG A 69 -1.49 -1.36 8.14
CA ARG A 69 -2.91 -1.64 7.86
C ARG A 69 -3.67 -0.36 7.52
N GLN A 70 -3.43 0.74 8.23
CA GLN A 70 -4.06 2.03 7.98
C GLN A 70 -3.66 2.58 6.61
N ASN A 71 -2.36 2.64 6.30
CA ASN A 71 -1.85 3.10 5.00
C ASN A 71 -2.46 2.29 3.85
N LEU A 72 -2.52 0.97 4.01
CA LEU A 72 -3.18 0.11 3.05
C LEU A 72 -4.68 0.44 2.97
N SER A 73 -5.42 0.51 4.08
CA SER A 73 -6.87 0.77 4.09
C SER A 73 -7.28 2.15 3.56
N GLU A 74 -6.35 3.12 3.56
CA GLU A 74 -6.53 4.42 2.92
C GLU A 74 -6.37 4.34 1.40
N ALA A 75 -5.47 3.48 0.90
CA ALA A 75 -5.21 3.30 -0.53
C ALA A 75 -6.09 2.22 -1.19
N VAL A 76 -6.49 1.22 -0.40
CA VAL A 76 -7.12 -0.03 -0.83
C VAL A 76 -8.36 -0.34 0.00
N LEU A 77 -9.13 -1.35 -0.42
CA LEU A 77 -10.30 -1.85 0.29
C LEU A 77 -10.02 -2.08 1.80
N PRO A 78 -11.03 -1.97 2.68
CA PRO A 78 -10.85 -2.21 4.12
C PRO A 78 -10.21 -3.58 4.39
N LEU A 79 -9.21 -3.61 5.28
CA LEU A 79 -8.40 -4.78 5.59
C LEU A 79 -8.48 -5.18 7.07
N GLY A 80 -8.60 -6.49 7.29
CA GLY A 80 -8.71 -7.11 8.61
C GLY A 80 -10.15 -7.17 9.12
N ASP A 81 -10.41 -8.18 9.95
CA ASP A 81 -11.69 -8.42 10.62
C ASP A 81 -11.43 -9.10 11.98
N ASP A 82 -12.31 -8.90 12.96
CA ASP A 82 -12.19 -9.52 14.29
C ASP A 82 -12.44 -11.03 14.25
N ASP A 83 -13.23 -11.49 13.28
CA ASP A 83 -13.49 -12.91 12.98
C ASP A 83 -12.24 -13.68 12.52
N ALA A 84 -11.21 -12.98 12.01
CA ALA A 84 -9.97 -13.61 11.53
C ALA A 84 -8.74 -12.71 11.69
N PRO A 85 -8.29 -12.52 12.94
CA PRO A 85 -7.38 -11.43 13.26
C PRO A 85 -5.92 -11.82 13.05
N LEU A 86 -5.13 -10.98 12.37
CA LEU A 86 -3.75 -11.29 12.00
C LEU A 86 -2.88 -11.48 13.25
N LEU A 87 -2.29 -12.67 13.40
CA LEU A 87 -1.38 -12.98 14.49
C LEU A 87 0.08 -12.72 14.10
N ILE A 88 0.76 -11.89 14.89
CA ILE A 88 2.20 -11.67 14.85
C ILE A 88 2.81 -12.28 16.12
N VAL A 89 3.85 -13.09 15.96
CA VAL A 89 4.51 -13.83 17.04
C VAL A 89 5.97 -13.40 17.12
N LEU A 90 6.36 -12.74 18.21
CA LEU A 90 7.74 -12.35 18.46
C LEU A 90 8.52 -13.54 19.02
N GLY A 91 9.58 -13.93 18.32
CA GLY A 91 10.46 -15.03 18.69
C GLY A 91 11.82 -14.58 19.22
N THR A 92 12.75 -15.53 19.29
CA THR A 92 14.14 -15.32 19.73
C THR A 92 15.19 -15.83 18.74
N GLU A 93 14.81 -16.48 17.64
CA GLU A 93 15.76 -17.22 16.79
C GLU A 93 15.76 -16.77 15.33
N THR A 94 16.90 -16.22 14.89
CA THR A 94 17.22 -15.72 13.53
C THR A 94 16.71 -14.31 13.18
N ASN A 95 17.32 -13.69 12.16
CA ASN A 95 16.95 -12.34 11.67
C ASN A 95 15.93 -12.38 10.52
N ARG A 96 15.29 -13.54 10.27
CA ARG A 96 14.43 -13.72 9.08
C ARG A 96 12.96 -13.63 9.48
N VAL A 97 12.20 -12.74 8.83
CA VAL A 97 10.74 -12.74 8.95
C VAL A 97 10.21 -14.00 8.27
N GLU A 98 9.46 -14.80 9.01
CA GLU A 98 8.83 -16.02 8.49
C GLU A 98 7.31 -15.88 8.51
N SER A 99 6.66 -16.38 7.46
CA SER A 99 5.21 -16.47 7.41
C SER A 99 4.82 -17.93 7.50
N VAL A 100 4.11 -18.29 8.55
CA VAL A 100 3.64 -19.65 8.79
C VAL A 100 2.14 -19.68 8.56
N THR A 101 1.68 -20.58 7.70
CA THR A 101 0.25 -20.84 7.58
C THR A 101 -0.21 -21.63 8.80
N ARG A 102 -1.00 -20.98 9.66
CA ARG A 102 -1.65 -21.61 10.81
C ARG A 102 -3.03 -22.08 10.41
N ARG A 103 -3.31 -23.37 10.53
CA ARG A 103 -4.67 -23.89 10.45
C ARG A 103 -5.36 -23.74 11.80
N SER A 104 -6.49 -23.04 11.85
CA SER A 104 -7.36 -23.01 13.02
C SER A 104 -8.07 -24.35 13.14
N VAL A 105 -7.72 -25.09 14.19
CA VAL A 105 -8.34 -26.38 14.52
C VAL A 105 -9.64 -26.08 15.25
N GLY A 106 -10.79 -26.20 14.56
CA GLY A 106 -12.12 -26.03 15.15
C GLY A 106 -13.03 -25.01 14.46
N ALA A 107 -12.51 -24.22 13.51
CA ALA A 107 -13.37 -23.43 12.62
C ALA A 107 -14.18 -24.37 11.71
N ALA A 108 -15.46 -24.07 11.47
CA ALA A 108 -16.37 -24.94 10.72
C ALA A 108 -15.90 -25.22 9.27
N ASP A 109 -15.06 -24.35 8.74
CA ASP A 109 -14.42 -24.42 7.42
C ASP A 109 -12.98 -24.97 7.45
N GLY A 110 -12.42 -25.26 8.64
CA GLY A 110 -11.02 -25.62 8.80
C GLY A 110 -10.04 -24.50 8.41
N PHE A 111 -10.44 -23.25 8.65
CA PHE A 111 -9.75 -22.00 8.33
C PHE A 111 -8.22 -22.05 8.49
N SER A 112 -7.49 -21.49 7.50
CA SER A 112 -6.04 -21.30 7.56
C SER A 112 -5.71 -19.82 7.43
N GLN A 113 -4.88 -19.32 8.35
CA GLN A 113 -4.48 -17.94 8.49
C GLN A 113 -2.97 -17.81 8.34
N LEU A 114 -2.46 -16.68 7.83
CA LEU A 114 -1.04 -16.39 7.96
C LEU A 114 -0.75 -15.86 9.36
N ALA A 115 0.09 -16.58 10.10
CA ALA A 115 0.78 -16.05 11.27
C ALA A 115 2.16 -15.54 10.84
N ILE A 116 2.54 -14.36 11.29
CA ILE A 116 3.85 -13.78 11.00
C ILE A 116 4.74 -14.00 12.20
N HIS A 117 5.82 -14.75 12.02
CA HIS A 117 6.85 -14.94 13.02
C HIS A 117 7.94 -13.89 12.80
N VAL A 118 8.19 -13.09 13.82
CA VAL A 118 9.25 -12.05 13.85
C VAL A 118 10.29 -12.50 14.87
N PRO A 119 11.34 -13.22 14.44
CA PRO A 119 12.16 -13.95 15.40
C PRO A 119 13.21 -13.09 16.09
N ASN A 120 13.59 -11.95 15.51
CA ASN A 120 14.33 -10.92 16.21
C ASN A 120 13.79 -9.52 15.84
N PRO A 121 12.87 -8.95 16.63
CA PRO A 121 12.31 -7.63 16.36
C PRO A 121 13.34 -6.49 16.34
N ASP A 122 14.51 -6.65 16.97
CA ASP A 122 15.53 -5.60 17.04
C ASP A 122 16.34 -5.46 15.75
N THR A 123 16.39 -6.52 14.93
CA THR A 123 17.21 -6.58 13.70
C THR A 123 16.38 -6.93 12.47
N VAL A 124 15.05 -6.93 12.62
CA VAL A 124 14.13 -7.30 11.55
C VAL A 124 14.19 -6.27 10.42
N ASP A 125 14.21 -6.75 9.19
CA ASP A 125 13.96 -5.90 8.02
C ASP A 125 12.51 -5.41 8.06
N LEU A 126 12.33 -4.12 8.31
CA LEU A 126 11.03 -3.48 8.43
C LEU A 126 10.27 -3.44 7.09
N GLU A 127 10.96 -3.39 5.95
CA GLU A 127 10.30 -3.45 4.64
C GLU A 127 9.76 -4.86 4.41
N LEU A 128 10.56 -5.89 4.69
CA LEU A 128 10.11 -7.28 4.60
C LEU A 128 8.94 -7.56 5.55
N LEU A 129 9.00 -7.04 6.79
CA LEU A 129 7.89 -7.16 7.73
C LEU A 129 6.62 -6.48 7.19
N ARG A 130 6.75 -5.30 6.58
CA ARG A 130 5.64 -4.59 5.95
C ARG A 130 5.03 -5.39 4.81
N GLU A 131 5.85 -5.99 3.95
CA GLU A 131 5.40 -6.87 2.87
C GLU A 131 4.62 -8.08 3.40
N ARG A 132 5.11 -8.74 4.47
CA ARG A 132 4.41 -9.89 5.06
C ARG A 132 3.09 -9.52 5.72
N ILE A 133 3.03 -8.37 6.39
CA ILE A 133 1.78 -7.84 6.95
C ILE A 133 0.79 -7.54 5.82
N ALA A 134 1.23 -6.86 4.76
CA ALA A 134 0.39 -6.55 3.61
C ALA A 134 -0.15 -7.83 2.94
N GLU A 135 0.72 -8.82 2.69
CA GLU A 135 0.34 -10.11 2.13
C GLU A 135 -0.72 -10.80 3.00
N ALA A 136 -0.51 -10.87 4.32
CA ALA A 136 -1.46 -11.52 5.22
C ALA A 136 -2.82 -10.83 5.24
N LEU A 137 -2.84 -9.49 5.31
CA LEU A 137 -4.08 -8.72 5.28
C LEU A 137 -4.84 -8.88 3.96
N LEU A 138 -4.14 -8.86 2.82
CA LEU A 138 -4.73 -9.07 1.50
C LEU A 138 -5.29 -10.50 1.36
N ARG A 139 -4.59 -11.52 1.88
CA ARG A 139 -5.07 -12.91 1.88
C ARG A 139 -6.35 -13.07 2.70
N GLU A 140 -6.41 -12.45 3.88
CA GLU A 140 -7.62 -12.49 4.70
C GLU A 140 -8.79 -11.78 4.02
N ARG A 141 -8.55 -10.63 3.38
CA ARG A 141 -9.59 -9.96 2.60
C ARG A 141 -10.09 -10.84 1.45
N ALA A 142 -9.18 -11.45 0.69
CA ALA A 142 -9.55 -12.33 -0.40
C ALA A 142 -10.35 -13.56 0.07
N ARG A 143 -9.99 -14.12 1.23
CA ARG A 143 -10.78 -15.18 1.85
C ARG A 143 -12.18 -14.71 2.26
N ALA A 144 -12.30 -13.55 2.91
CA ALA A 144 -13.59 -12.99 3.31
C ALA A 144 -14.54 -12.76 2.11
N LEU A 145 -13.96 -12.54 0.92
CA LEU A 145 -14.67 -12.44 -0.36
C LEU A 145 -14.99 -13.80 -1.01
N GLY A 146 -14.71 -14.92 -0.34
CA GLY A 146 -14.98 -16.28 -0.84
C GLY A 146 -13.85 -16.90 -1.67
N GLY A 147 -12.64 -16.31 -1.68
CA GLY A 147 -11.48 -16.87 -2.37
C GLY A 147 -10.90 -18.11 -1.68
N ALA A 148 -10.32 -19.02 -2.46
CA ALA A 148 -9.61 -20.18 -1.95
C ALA A 148 -8.14 -19.86 -1.68
N TYR A 149 -7.54 -20.37 -0.60
CA TYR A 149 -6.14 -20.06 -0.24
C TYR A 149 -5.11 -20.39 -1.34
N ALA A 150 -5.43 -21.34 -2.22
CA ALA A 150 -4.62 -21.73 -3.37
C ALA A 150 -4.63 -20.68 -4.50
N SER A 151 -5.71 -19.90 -4.68
CA SER A 151 -5.76 -18.80 -5.65
C SER A 151 -5.04 -17.54 -5.16
N LEU A 152 -4.66 -17.47 -3.88
CA LEU A 152 -4.02 -16.30 -3.24
C LEU A 152 -2.48 -16.24 -3.38
N ARG A 153 -1.90 -16.95 -4.37
CA ARG A 153 -0.45 -16.87 -4.63
C ARG A 153 -0.16 -15.70 -5.57
N TRP A 154 0.04 -14.53 -4.99
CA TRP A 154 0.52 -13.36 -5.70
C TRP A 154 2.03 -13.41 -5.92
N PRO A 155 2.55 -12.85 -7.03
CA PRO A 155 3.98 -12.69 -7.20
C PRO A 155 4.52 -11.69 -6.19
N ALA A 156 5.78 -11.89 -5.74
CA ALA A 156 6.38 -11.05 -4.71
C ALA A 156 6.41 -9.55 -5.11
N TRP A 157 6.60 -9.25 -6.39
CA TRP A 157 6.57 -7.86 -6.87
C TRP A 157 5.20 -7.20 -6.64
N PHE A 158 4.09 -7.94 -6.69
CA PHE A 158 2.75 -7.37 -6.51
C PHE A 158 2.50 -6.97 -5.06
N ILE A 159 2.98 -7.78 -4.10
CA ILE A 159 2.92 -7.42 -2.68
C ILE A 159 3.75 -6.17 -2.40
N ARG A 160 4.97 -6.09 -2.94
CA ARG A 160 5.80 -4.88 -2.87
C ARG A 160 5.11 -3.67 -3.48
N ALA A 161 4.50 -3.85 -4.64
CA ALA A 161 3.76 -2.82 -5.33
C ALA A 161 2.52 -2.34 -4.55
N ALA A 162 1.79 -3.24 -3.87
CA ALA A 162 0.67 -2.88 -3.01
C ALA A 162 1.12 -2.05 -1.79
N VAL A 163 2.26 -2.44 -1.19
CA VAL A 163 2.91 -1.65 -0.13
C VAL A 163 3.31 -0.27 -0.65
N ASP A 164 3.94 -0.21 -1.82
CA ASP A 164 4.34 1.04 -2.45
C ASP A 164 3.13 1.93 -2.76
N ALA A 165 2.06 1.38 -3.34
CA ALA A 165 0.79 2.08 -3.60
C ALA A 165 0.17 2.69 -2.33
N SER A 166 0.35 2.01 -1.18
CA SER A 166 -0.13 2.50 0.11
C SER A 166 0.66 3.68 0.68
N ARG A 167 1.84 3.98 0.13
CA ARG A 167 2.66 5.12 0.58
C ARG A 167 1.93 6.43 0.27
N GLY A 168 2.14 7.43 1.13
CA GLY A 168 1.39 8.70 1.15
C GLY A 168 1.50 9.53 -0.15
N ASN A 169 0.74 10.64 -0.17
CA ASN A 169 0.46 11.41 -1.39
C ASN A 169 1.69 11.98 -2.12
N VAL A 170 2.74 12.37 -1.41
CA VAL A 170 3.97 12.90 -2.02
C VAL A 170 4.65 11.85 -2.91
N TRP A 171 4.81 10.64 -2.38
CA TRP A 171 5.39 9.52 -3.12
C TRP A 171 4.52 9.15 -4.33
N ARG A 172 3.19 9.13 -4.17
CA ARG A 172 2.26 8.83 -5.27
C ARG A 172 2.44 9.81 -6.42
N ALA A 173 2.59 11.09 -6.13
CA ALA A 173 2.71 12.11 -7.16
C ALA A 173 4.04 12.01 -7.94
N GLU A 174 5.16 11.74 -7.27
CA GLU A 174 6.45 11.48 -7.94
C GLU A 174 6.44 10.19 -8.75
N ALA A 175 5.86 9.12 -8.20
CA ALA A 175 5.74 7.84 -8.88
C ALA A 175 4.83 7.95 -10.11
N TYR A 176 3.76 8.76 -10.03
CA TYR A 176 2.84 8.99 -11.14
C TYR A 176 3.57 9.62 -12.33
N GLU A 177 4.39 10.63 -12.09
CA GLU A 177 5.12 11.30 -13.17
C GLU A 177 6.05 10.33 -13.92
N LYS A 178 6.71 9.43 -13.19
CA LYS A 178 7.56 8.40 -13.79
C LYS A 178 6.74 7.37 -14.57
N ALA A 179 5.62 6.89 -14.02
CA ALA A 179 4.73 5.97 -14.73
C ALA A 179 4.10 6.62 -15.98
N HIS A 180 3.69 7.88 -15.89
CA HIS A 180 3.16 8.66 -17.00
C HIS A 180 4.23 8.94 -18.07
N ALA A 181 5.48 9.18 -17.67
CA ALA A 181 6.59 9.30 -18.62
C ALA A 181 6.87 7.99 -19.38
N LEU A 182 6.71 6.83 -18.72
CA LEU A 182 6.77 5.53 -19.40
C LEU A 182 5.63 5.40 -20.42
N LEU A 183 4.40 5.80 -20.04
CA LEU A 183 3.25 5.81 -20.95
C LEU A 183 3.49 6.69 -22.18
N ALA A 184 3.96 7.92 -21.98
CA ALA A 184 4.23 8.88 -23.06
C ALA A 184 5.32 8.40 -24.04
N LYS A 185 6.27 7.58 -23.56
CA LYS A 185 7.32 6.96 -24.38
C LYS A 185 6.89 5.64 -25.04
N GLY A 186 5.67 5.17 -24.80
CA GLY A 186 5.23 3.83 -25.22
C GLY A 186 5.97 2.70 -24.53
N ALA A 187 6.60 2.97 -23.37
CA ALA A 187 7.41 2.04 -22.60
C ALA A 187 6.67 1.52 -21.34
N LEU A 188 5.39 1.88 -21.16
CA LEU A 188 4.58 1.30 -20.10
C LEU A 188 4.27 -0.17 -20.44
N PRO A 189 4.50 -1.12 -19.52
CA PRO A 189 4.17 -2.51 -19.79
C PRO A 189 2.68 -2.67 -20.13
N PRO A 190 2.33 -3.41 -21.19
CA PRO A 190 0.94 -3.78 -21.44
C PRO A 190 0.46 -4.67 -20.29
N ILE A 191 -0.87 -4.77 -20.11
CA ILE A 191 -1.42 -5.51 -18.97
C ILE A 191 -0.94 -6.97 -18.95
N ASP A 192 -0.76 -7.58 -20.12
CA ASP A 192 -0.21 -8.93 -20.27
C ASP A 192 1.14 -9.16 -19.59
N ALA A 193 2.01 -8.16 -19.64
CA ALA A 193 3.36 -8.27 -19.12
C ALA A 193 3.38 -8.48 -17.60
N PHE A 194 2.34 -8.03 -16.87
CA PHE A 194 2.23 -8.24 -15.43
C PHE A 194 1.86 -9.68 -15.04
N PHE A 195 1.36 -10.49 -15.98
CA PHE A 195 0.97 -11.88 -15.73
C PHE A 195 1.96 -12.90 -16.27
N ALA A 196 3.08 -12.46 -16.85
CA ALA A 196 4.16 -13.35 -17.23
C ALA A 196 4.73 -14.06 -16.00
N PRO A 197 5.12 -15.35 -16.10
CA PRO A 197 5.69 -16.10 -14.97
C PRO A 197 6.93 -15.44 -14.34
N ASP A 198 7.67 -14.68 -15.13
CA ASP A 198 8.90 -13.95 -14.81
C ASP A 198 8.70 -12.41 -14.87
N ALA A 199 7.45 -11.95 -14.74
CA ALA A 199 7.14 -10.53 -14.74
C ALA A 199 7.95 -9.77 -13.68
N ASP A 200 8.72 -8.77 -14.12
CA ASP A 200 9.41 -7.81 -13.27
C ASP A 200 9.12 -6.38 -13.76
N PRO A 201 7.89 -5.88 -13.52
CA PRO A 201 7.49 -4.57 -14.00
C PRO A 201 8.30 -3.45 -13.31
N PRO A 202 8.55 -2.31 -14.00
CA PRO A 202 9.12 -1.13 -13.36
C PRO A 202 8.36 -0.77 -12.09
N ARG A 203 9.08 -0.44 -11.02
CA ARG A 203 8.52 -0.25 -9.67
C ARG A 203 7.29 0.67 -9.66
N GLU A 204 7.37 1.81 -10.33
CA GLU A 204 6.28 2.78 -10.38
C GLU A 204 5.08 2.23 -11.17
N ALA A 205 5.30 1.58 -12.31
CA ALA A 205 4.23 0.94 -13.07
C ALA A 205 3.56 -0.18 -12.27
N ALA A 206 4.35 -0.98 -11.54
CA ALA A 206 3.88 -2.03 -10.66
C ALA A 206 2.97 -1.48 -9.57
N ALA A 207 3.38 -0.40 -8.90
CA ALA A 207 2.62 0.19 -7.82
C ALA A 207 1.30 0.82 -8.29
N PHE A 208 1.29 1.55 -9.41
CA PHE A 208 0.04 2.05 -9.97
C PHE A 208 -0.86 0.92 -10.47
N PHE A 209 -0.29 -0.17 -10.99
CA PHE A 209 -1.06 -1.36 -11.36
C PHE A 209 -1.69 -2.00 -10.12
N ALA A 210 -0.94 -2.15 -9.03
CA ALA A 210 -1.48 -2.64 -7.77
C ALA A 210 -2.56 -1.71 -7.21
N GLN A 211 -2.37 -0.39 -7.27
CA GLN A 211 -3.40 0.58 -6.91
C GLN A 211 -4.66 0.39 -7.76
N TRP A 212 -4.52 0.28 -9.08
CA TRP A 212 -5.66 0.06 -9.97
C TRP A 212 -6.46 -1.20 -9.64
N VAL A 213 -5.77 -2.31 -9.32
CA VAL A 213 -6.38 -3.58 -8.91
C VAL A 213 -7.11 -3.44 -7.56
N LEU A 214 -6.53 -2.69 -6.62
CA LEU A 214 -6.94 -2.64 -5.22
C LEU A 214 -7.81 -1.43 -4.84
N GLU A 215 -8.00 -0.48 -5.75
CA GLU A 215 -8.64 0.82 -5.51
C GLU A 215 -10.11 0.67 -5.09
N ARG A 216 -10.47 1.46 -4.06
CA ARG A 216 -11.75 1.44 -3.34
C ARG A 216 -12.95 2.03 -4.10
N ASN A 217 -12.73 2.88 -5.10
CA ASN A 217 -13.77 3.77 -5.68
C ASN A 217 -14.31 3.35 -7.06
N ALA A 218 -13.78 2.27 -7.67
CA ALA A 218 -14.36 1.75 -8.91
C ALA A 218 -15.31 0.58 -8.62
N ALA A 219 -16.34 0.42 -9.47
CA ALA A 219 -17.37 -0.63 -9.42
C ALA A 219 -16.99 -1.87 -8.55
N PRO A 220 -17.36 -1.88 -7.25
CA PRO A 220 -16.76 -2.75 -6.24
C PRO A 220 -16.81 -4.25 -6.59
N ALA A 221 -17.91 -4.70 -7.20
CA ALA A 221 -18.15 -6.09 -7.52
C ALA A 221 -17.18 -6.69 -8.56
N LYS A 222 -16.60 -5.87 -9.46
CA LYS A 222 -15.68 -6.37 -10.51
C LYS A 222 -14.24 -6.47 -10.03
N ARG A 223 -13.85 -5.70 -9.00
CA ARG A 223 -12.47 -5.65 -8.50
C ARG A 223 -12.24 -6.56 -7.29
N GLU A 224 -13.25 -6.79 -6.46
CA GLU A 224 -13.19 -7.81 -5.39
C GLU A 224 -12.95 -9.22 -5.92
N ALA A 225 -13.50 -9.54 -7.10
CA ALA A 225 -13.22 -10.78 -7.81
C ALA A 225 -11.73 -10.96 -8.18
N LEU A 226 -10.96 -9.86 -8.28
CA LEU A 226 -9.53 -9.91 -8.63
C LEU A 226 -8.66 -10.36 -7.47
N LEU A 227 -9.12 -10.11 -6.24
CA LEU A 227 -8.46 -10.59 -5.03
C LEU A 227 -8.67 -12.09 -4.83
N THR A 228 -9.78 -12.64 -5.30
CA THR A 228 -10.15 -14.05 -5.10
C THR A 228 -9.77 -14.95 -6.27
N ALA A 229 -9.52 -14.37 -7.44
CA ALA A 229 -9.12 -15.04 -8.66
C ALA A 229 -7.67 -15.56 -8.62
N PRO A 230 -7.35 -16.67 -9.32
CA PRO A 230 -5.96 -17.05 -9.59
C PRO A 230 -5.19 -15.92 -10.28
N TRP A 231 -3.89 -15.79 -9.99
CA TRP A 231 -3.02 -14.79 -10.63
C TRP A 231 -2.74 -15.09 -12.10
N THR A 232 -3.75 -14.88 -12.96
CA THR A 232 -3.71 -15.14 -14.40
C THR A 232 -4.47 -14.05 -15.14
N ARG A 233 -4.02 -13.70 -16.35
CA ARG A 233 -4.67 -12.66 -17.18
C ARG A 233 -6.18 -12.90 -17.36
N PRO A 234 -6.69 -14.10 -17.72
CA PRO A 234 -8.12 -14.28 -17.92
C PRO A 234 -8.95 -14.13 -16.64
N ALA A 235 -8.40 -14.53 -15.50
CA ALA A 235 -9.09 -14.45 -14.22
C ALA A 235 -9.07 -13.03 -13.63
N ILE A 236 -8.03 -12.23 -13.94
CA ILE A 236 -7.88 -10.85 -13.46
C ILE A 236 -8.45 -9.81 -14.46
N LEU A 237 -8.49 -10.10 -15.76
CA LEU A 237 -8.98 -9.16 -16.78
C LEU A 237 -10.28 -9.60 -17.46
N GLY A 238 -10.98 -10.62 -16.95
CA GLY A 238 -12.26 -11.10 -17.52
C GLY A 238 -13.36 -10.05 -17.68
N ALA A 239 -13.14 -8.79 -17.25
CA ALA A 239 -14.05 -7.66 -17.37
C ALA A 239 -13.42 -6.34 -17.89
N ALA A 240 -12.15 -6.32 -18.31
CA ALA A 240 -11.45 -5.09 -18.71
C ALA A 240 -10.74 -5.24 -20.07
N LYS A 241 -10.85 -4.22 -20.93
CA LYS A 241 -10.08 -4.15 -22.18
C LYS A 241 -8.62 -3.79 -21.88
N ASP A 242 -7.70 -4.09 -22.78
CA ASP A 242 -6.27 -3.77 -22.62
C ASP A 242 -6.01 -2.27 -22.43
N GLU A 243 -6.90 -1.42 -22.97
CA GLU A 243 -6.81 0.04 -22.83
C GLU A 243 -7.24 0.54 -21.44
N ALA A 244 -7.93 -0.27 -20.63
CA ALA A 244 -8.48 0.16 -19.34
C ALA A 244 -7.41 0.58 -18.33
N TRP A 245 -6.24 -0.06 -18.36
CA TRP A 245 -5.11 0.27 -17.50
C TRP A 245 -4.46 1.60 -17.92
N PRO A 246 -4.04 1.79 -19.19
CA PRO A 246 -3.53 3.09 -19.65
C PRO A 246 -4.55 4.24 -19.52
N ASP A 247 -5.84 3.98 -19.76
CA ASP A 247 -6.89 5.00 -19.64
C ASP A 247 -7.14 5.37 -18.18
N TRP A 248 -7.14 4.40 -17.26
CA TRP A 248 -7.20 4.68 -15.83
C TRP A 248 -5.98 5.50 -15.38
N LEU A 249 -4.77 5.14 -15.83
CA LEU A 249 -3.57 5.90 -15.49
C LEU A 249 -3.68 7.35 -15.99
N ARG A 250 -4.23 7.60 -17.18
CA ARG A 250 -4.50 8.97 -17.66
C ARG A 250 -5.55 9.68 -16.81
N ALA A 251 -6.62 9.00 -16.41
CA ALA A 251 -7.65 9.56 -15.54
C ALA A 251 -7.16 9.86 -14.12
N MET A 252 -6.10 9.21 -13.65
CA MET A 252 -5.48 9.50 -12.36
C MET A 252 -4.84 10.90 -12.31
N GLU A 253 -4.62 11.56 -13.45
CA GLU A 253 -4.17 12.96 -13.49
C GLU A 253 -5.07 13.87 -12.63
N ASP A 254 -6.38 13.66 -12.66
CA ASP A 254 -7.34 14.50 -11.93
C ASP A 254 -7.39 14.21 -10.41
N THR A 255 -6.83 13.07 -9.96
CA THR A 255 -6.96 12.59 -8.55
C THR A 255 -5.64 12.52 -7.79
N VAL A 256 -4.52 12.28 -8.48
CA VAL A 256 -3.18 12.33 -7.88
C VAL A 256 -2.81 13.76 -7.49
N PHE A 257 -3.34 14.74 -8.22
CA PHE A 257 -3.16 16.15 -7.90
C PHE A 257 -4.18 16.60 -6.86
N VAL A 258 -3.83 16.43 -5.58
CA VAL A 258 -4.51 17.15 -4.50
C VAL A 258 -4.23 18.64 -4.69
N PRO A 259 -5.27 19.51 -4.78
CA PRO A 259 -5.08 20.95 -4.73
C PRO A 259 -4.40 21.33 -3.41
N GLY A 260 -3.09 21.56 -3.42
CA GLY A 260 -2.32 21.79 -2.19
C GLY A 260 -0.95 21.14 -2.15
N THR A 261 -0.73 20.04 -2.90
CA THR A 261 0.54 19.30 -2.88
C THR A 261 1.30 19.57 -4.17
N LEU A 262 2.38 20.34 -4.07
CA LEU A 262 3.28 20.63 -5.19
C LEU A 262 4.37 19.54 -5.23
N THR A 263 4.49 18.78 -6.33
CA THR A 263 5.65 17.88 -6.47
C THR A 263 6.91 18.68 -6.78
N ARG A 264 8.07 18.13 -6.42
CA ARG A 264 9.36 18.74 -6.76
C ARG A 264 9.51 18.92 -8.28
N SER A 265 9.15 17.92 -9.07
CA SER A 265 9.24 17.98 -10.53
C SER A 265 8.23 18.96 -11.14
N GLN A 266 7.06 19.18 -10.54
CA GLN A 266 6.16 20.27 -10.92
C GLN A 266 6.77 21.64 -10.61
N PHE A 267 7.39 21.80 -9.44
CA PHE A 267 8.12 23.02 -9.11
C PHE A 267 9.25 23.27 -10.11
N GLU A 268 10.02 22.25 -10.48
CA GLU A 268 11.11 22.34 -11.46
C GLU A 268 10.61 22.68 -12.86
N ARG A 269 9.51 22.07 -13.33
CA ARG A 269 8.90 22.41 -14.63
C ARG A 269 8.36 23.84 -14.68
N TRP A 270 7.80 24.31 -13.58
CA TRP A 270 7.32 25.69 -13.48
C TRP A 270 8.46 26.68 -13.31
N SER A 271 9.48 26.36 -12.50
CA SER A 271 10.63 27.22 -12.28
C SER A 271 11.46 27.41 -13.54
N ALA A 272 11.48 26.41 -14.42
CA ALA A 272 12.08 26.50 -15.76
C ALA A 272 11.39 27.56 -16.65
N LEU A 273 10.14 27.93 -16.38
CA LEU A 273 9.44 29.00 -17.10
C LEU A 273 9.77 30.39 -16.56
N LEU A 274 10.46 30.50 -15.43
CA LEU A 274 10.75 31.77 -14.76
C LEU A 274 12.00 32.44 -15.32
N VAL A 275 12.32 32.24 -16.59
CA VAL A 275 13.50 32.87 -17.22
C VAL A 275 13.31 34.36 -17.40
N GLU A 276 14.41 35.10 -17.52
CA GLU A 276 14.37 36.51 -17.89
C GLU A 276 13.94 36.65 -19.36
N PRO A 277 12.85 37.39 -19.67
CA PRO A 277 12.42 37.60 -21.04
C PRO A 277 13.42 38.47 -21.80
N LYS A 278 13.68 38.16 -23.07
CA LYS A 278 14.57 38.97 -23.94
C LYS A 278 13.83 40.15 -24.56
N ASP A 279 12.54 40.01 -24.78
CA ASP A 279 11.69 41.01 -25.40
C ASP A 279 10.24 40.93 -24.87
N ALA A 280 9.44 41.95 -25.18
CA ALA A 280 8.06 42.05 -24.72
C ALA A 280 7.17 40.89 -25.23
N GLN A 281 7.48 40.36 -26.42
CA GLN A 281 6.72 39.25 -27.01
C GLN A 281 7.04 37.91 -26.32
N GLU A 282 8.27 37.73 -25.84
CA GLU A 282 8.66 36.61 -25.00
C GLU A 282 8.06 36.73 -23.60
N ALA A 283 8.02 37.92 -23.01
CA ALA A 283 7.35 38.16 -21.73
C ALA A 283 5.86 37.77 -21.77
N LEU A 284 5.14 38.16 -22.83
CA LEU A 284 3.73 37.76 -23.03
C LEU A 284 3.58 36.24 -23.21
N ARG A 285 4.48 35.59 -23.95
CA ARG A 285 4.47 34.12 -24.11
C ARG A 285 4.71 33.40 -22.77
N LEU A 286 5.60 33.92 -21.93
CA LEU A 286 5.85 33.41 -20.59
C LEU A 286 4.63 33.60 -19.68
N CYS A 287 3.92 34.73 -19.76
CA CYS A 287 2.65 34.95 -19.05
C CYS A 287 1.61 33.88 -19.41
N ASP A 288 1.43 33.57 -20.69
CA ASP A 288 0.48 32.54 -21.13
C ASP A 288 0.89 31.13 -20.68
N ALA A 289 2.19 30.83 -20.69
CA ALA A 289 2.71 29.56 -20.19
C ALA A 289 2.49 29.41 -18.68
N LEU A 290 2.80 30.45 -17.91
CA LEU A 290 2.62 30.47 -16.45
C LEU A 290 1.14 30.38 -16.04
N THR A 291 0.26 31.11 -16.73
CA THR A 291 -1.18 31.09 -16.46
C THR A 291 -1.75 29.68 -16.65
N ARG A 292 -1.36 28.99 -17.73
CA ARG A 292 -1.76 27.59 -17.96
C ARG A 292 -1.26 26.65 -16.87
N GLN A 293 -0.06 26.87 -16.33
CA GLN A 293 0.47 26.04 -15.25
C GLN A 293 -0.16 26.33 -13.88
N ALA A 294 -0.73 27.52 -13.66
CA ALA A 294 -1.32 27.95 -12.39
C ALA A 294 -2.77 27.47 -12.16
N VAL A 295 -3.47 27.01 -13.20
CA VAL A 295 -4.85 26.48 -13.07
C VAL A 295 -4.85 25.24 -12.17
N GLY A 296 -5.74 25.22 -11.16
CA GLY A 296 -5.87 24.09 -10.22
C GLY A 296 -4.77 23.95 -9.16
N ARG A 297 -3.86 24.93 -9.04
CA ARG A 297 -2.68 24.84 -8.15
C ARG A 297 -2.91 25.35 -6.71
N PRO A 298 -2.07 24.92 -5.74
CA PRO A 298 -2.08 25.42 -4.36
C PRO A 298 -2.05 26.96 -4.31
N ARG A 299 -2.69 27.56 -3.29
CA ARG A 299 -2.75 29.03 -3.13
C ARG A 299 -1.36 29.67 -3.19
N LEU A 300 -0.37 29.10 -2.49
CA LEU A 300 1.01 29.59 -2.49
C LEU A 300 1.60 29.72 -3.90
N PHE A 301 1.31 28.76 -4.78
CA PHE A 301 1.81 28.76 -6.16
C PHE A 301 1.04 29.72 -7.07
N ARG A 302 -0.25 29.91 -6.82
CA ARG A 302 -1.05 30.94 -7.50
C ARG A 302 -0.57 32.34 -7.11
N ASP A 303 -0.28 32.57 -5.83
CA ASP A 303 0.24 33.83 -5.32
C ASP A 303 1.63 34.11 -5.91
N LEU A 304 2.51 33.10 -5.92
CA LEU A 304 3.84 33.19 -6.53
C LEU A 304 3.77 33.40 -8.05
N THR A 305 2.87 32.69 -8.75
CA THR A 305 2.66 32.90 -10.18
C THR A 305 2.12 34.30 -10.46
N ALA A 306 1.24 34.84 -9.61
CA ALA A 306 0.74 36.20 -9.75
C ALA A 306 1.88 37.23 -9.65
N LEU A 307 2.86 37.05 -8.76
CA LEU A 307 4.03 37.91 -8.68
C LEU A 307 4.84 37.90 -9.99
N TYR A 308 5.08 36.72 -10.57
CA TYR A 308 5.78 36.61 -11.86
C TYR A 308 4.97 37.19 -13.03
N LEU A 309 3.65 37.02 -13.05
CA LEU A 309 2.79 37.64 -14.05
C LEU A 309 2.83 39.16 -13.97
N GLN A 310 2.86 39.74 -12.76
CA GLN A 310 3.01 41.18 -12.57
C GLN A 310 4.39 41.70 -12.98
N ALA A 311 5.45 40.91 -12.76
CA ALA A 311 6.79 41.23 -13.22
C ALA A 311 6.85 41.21 -14.75
N TYR A 312 6.43 40.14 -15.41
CA TYR A 312 6.43 40.03 -16.87
C TYR A 312 5.48 41.02 -17.55
N GLY A 313 4.35 41.35 -16.93
CA GLY A 313 3.50 42.45 -17.37
C GLY A 313 4.23 43.78 -17.38
N ALA A 314 4.97 44.11 -16.32
CA ALA A 314 5.78 45.33 -16.26
C ALA A 314 6.89 45.36 -17.33
N PHE A 315 7.55 44.22 -17.56
CA PHE A 315 8.55 44.08 -18.61
C PHE A 315 7.94 44.31 -20.00
N ALA A 316 6.78 43.70 -20.28
CA ALA A 316 6.09 43.84 -21.57
C ALA A 316 5.63 45.28 -21.84
N THR A 317 5.35 46.07 -20.79
CA THR A 317 5.00 47.50 -20.91
C THR A 317 6.20 48.44 -20.88
N GLY A 318 7.43 47.92 -20.76
CA GLY A 318 8.66 48.72 -20.70
C GLY A 318 8.91 49.43 -19.36
N ASP A 319 8.24 49.03 -18.29
CA ASP A 319 8.45 49.58 -16.93
C ASP A 319 9.54 48.78 -16.20
N GLU A 320 10.80 49.11 -16.50
CA GLU A 320 11.97 48.40 -15.97
C GLU A 320 12.08 48.45 -14.44
N ALA A 321 11.69 49.57 -13.84
CA ALA A 321 11.77 49.75 -12.38
C ALA A 321 10.77 48.84 -11.67
N ALA A 322 9.52 48.79 -12.15
CA ALA A 322 8.51 47.90 -11.61
C ALA A 322 8.82 46.43 -11.90
N TYR A 323 9.40 46.11 -13.07
CA TYR A 323 9.87 44.76 -13.38
C TYR A 323 10.90 44.28 -12.35
N ARG A 324 12.00 45.03 -12.14
CA ARG A 324 13.07 44.61 -11.22
C ARG A 324 12.59 44.42 -9.79
N ALA A 325 11.74 45.34 -9.30
CA ALA A 325 11.21 45.25 -7.94
C ALA A 325 10.33 44.00 -7.74
N ARG A 326 9.36 43.78 -8.64
CA ARG A 326 8.45 42.62 -8.58
C ARG A 326 9.17 41.30 -8.83
N ARG A 327 10.17 41.32 -9.71
CA ARG A 327 11.00 40.16 -10.02
C ARG A 327 11.82 39.72 -8.80
N ALA A 328 12.43 40.66 -8.08
CA ALA A 328 13.18 40.35 -6.86
C ALA A 328 12.30 39.76 -5.74
N GLU A 329 11.09 40.30 -5.56
CA GLU A 329 10.10 39.77 -4.61
C GLU A 329 9.66 38.33 -4.99
N ALA A 330 9.41 38.11 -6.28
CA ALA A 330 9.04 36.80 -6.81
C ALA A 330 10.17 35.77 -6.66
N ASP A 331 11.41 36.14 -7.02
CA ASP A 331 12.59 35.27 -6.90
C ASP A 331 12.89 34.92 -5.44
N SER A 332 12.78 35.88 -4.51
CA SER A 332 12.94 35.60 -3.07
C SER A 332 11.89 34.61 -2.55
N SER A 333 10.64 34.74 -2.99
CA SER A 333 9.55 33.84 -2.59
C SER A 333 9.70 32.44 -3.20
N ARG A 334 10.21 32.37 -4.44
CA ARG A 334 10.57 31.12 -5.11
C ARG A 334 11.68 30.39 -4.36
N ASP A 335 12.74 31.10 -3.98
CA ASP A 335 13.92 30.49 -3.34
C ASP A 335 13.58 29.95 -1.95
N LEU A 336 12.72 30.64 -1.19
CA LEU A 336 12.15 30.13 0.06
C LEU A 336 11.36 28.84 -0.17
N LEU A 337 10.50 28.80 -1.19
CA LEU A 337 9.72 27.61 -1.53
C LEU A 337 10.62 26.45 -1.99
N ALA A 338 11.66 26.73 -2.79
CA ALA A 338 12.65 25.75 -3.19
C ALA A 338 13.38 25.14 -1.98
N HIS A 339 13.72 25.96 -0.99
CA HIS A 339 14.36 25.51 0.24
C HIS A 339 13.43 24.59 1.05
N VAL A 340 12.15 24.96 1.21
CA VAL A 340 11.15 24.13 1.91
C VAL A 340 10.92 22.79 1.20
N LEU A 341 10.91 22.77 -0.13
CA LEU A 341 10.74 21.54 -0.93
C LEU A 341 12.01 20.67 -1.01
N SER A 342 13.14 21.15 -0.49
CA SER A 342 14.42 20.42 -0.45
C SER A 342 14.69 19.72 0.89
N LEU A 343 13.83 19.94 1.90
CA LEU A 343 13.87 19.34 3.24
C LEU A 343 12.91 18.15 3.34
#